data_AF-A0A9D1NS20-F1
#
_entry.id   AF-A0A9D1NS20-F1
#
_cell.length_a   1.000
_cell.length_b   1.000
_cell.length_c   1.000
_cell.angle_alpha   90.00
_cell.angle_beta   90.00
_cell.angle_gamma   90.00
#
_symmetry.space_group_name_H-M   'P 1'
#
loop_
_entity.id
_entity.type
_entity.pdbx_description
1 polymer ?
#
loop_
_entity_poly.entity_id
_entity_poly.type
_entity_poly.pdbx_seq_one_letter_code
_entity_poly.pdbx_strand_id
1 'polypeptide(L)'
;MKLTAKIVSALLAAVIFVTAACQLMAEDADIRIDMSTTYQTIDGFGASYTWYSDWLVNNIHAEQGYDWIFNDAEFNILRFRDLHDVTSEGDSQLALDGYPAYKAYYDAAVERGIDPIVLVTSWGQYRRDLPFVAFTELDDNGYTYYTLAKDENGEYMYDELADFCVESIRLFFEAGIPVHYFSISNETELQGLGRDEQGNARDEAGFYFGEDEDEYHCAYWKAHIAVYEAFQEAFGEWAPSITGAEVMADWVDVISRYTDPLIENAPDSFEVIAHHLYGSENTPRSYKQVGDKFYGRYRLWQTEWYYNEYINHAEKMANEFIYENVNAYLYWNGVWIMDTGNCLIEIGGPEETAEITRMGNHYIMMHFSKYVKPGYQRVEVVNDSDTTVVAFKAPDSSRLVIVAVNNTDGERTLNFDLGGAEPIDSMAFQTIGNENRFRYQYWLDAGKYESDGNVVPAQSVTTYVIDLPADPDYVEPVAETKVNPFVKTPGPELDTTMIIVAAVCVAAAVILVIVGVVLGKRRKSGKSKQES
;
A
#
# COMPACT_ATOMS: atom_id res chain seq x y z
N MET A 1 63.92 7.12 31.17
CA MET A 1 63.32 8.09 30.22
C MET A 1 63.50 7.75 28.74
N LYS A 2 64.66 7.24 28.27
CA LYS A 2 64.84 6.92 26.83
C LYS A 2 64.15 5.63 26.35
N LEU A 3 63.85 4.68 27.24
CA LEU A 3 63.22 3.41 26.88
C LEU A 3 61.69 3.52 26.74
N THR A 4 61.05 4.34 27.59
CA THR A 4 59.61 4.60 27.58
C THR A 4 59.17 5.40 26.35
N ALA A 5 59.98 6.34 25.85
CA ALA A 5 59.68 7.08 24.63
C ALA A 5 59.66 6.19 23.37
N LYS A 6 60.53 5.18 23.29
CA LYS A 6 60.56 4.25 22.14
C LYS A 6 59.35 3.30 22.11
N ILE A 7 58.86 2.88 23.27
CA ILE A 7 57.68 2.01 23.37
C ILE A 7 56.41 2.79 23.01
N VAL A 8 56.29 4.04 23.47
CA VAL A 8 55.15 4.91 23.12
C VAL A 8 55.14 5.26 21.63
N SER A 9 56.29 5.55 21.02
CA SER A 9 56.37 5.80 19.57
C SER A 9 56.08 4.55 18.72
N ALA A 10 56.46 3.35 19.20
CA ALA A 10 56.15 2.10 18.51
C ALA A 10 54.65 1.74 18.62
N LEU A 11 54.02 2.00 19.77
CA LEU A 11 52.57 1.86 19.95
C LEU A 11 51.79 2.87 19.12
N LEU A 12 52.24 4.13 19.05
CA LEU A 12 51.60 5.15 18.21
C LEU A 12 51.73 4.82 16.70
N ALA A 13 52.89 4.32 16.27
CA ALA A 13 53.10 3.88 14.89
C ALA A 13 52.29 2.62 14.55
N ALA A 14 52.13 1.69 15.49
CA ALA A 14 51.28 0.51 15.32
C ALA A 14 49.79 0.88 15.29
N VAL A 15 49.34 1.83 16.12
CA VAL A 15 47.95 2.33 16.08
C VAL A 15 47.70 3.11 14.78
N ILE A 16 48.66 3.92 14.31
CA ILE A 16 48.56 4.62 13.01
C ILE A 16 48.58 3.61 11.84
N PHE A 17 49.35 2.53 11.92
CA PHE A 17 49.33 1.46 10.92
C PHE A 17 48.04 0.63 10.96
N VAL A 18 47.43 0.42 12.12
CA VAL A 18 46.14 -0.27 12.25
C VAL A 18 44.99 0.63 11.76
N THR A 19 45.03 1.95 12.02
CA THR A 19 44.03 2.88 11.48
C THR A 19 44.21 3.13 9.99
N ALA A 20 45.45 3.14 9.47
CA ALA A 20 45.71 3.27 8.04
C ALA A 20 45.45 1.97 7.26
N ALA A 21 45.66 0.79 7.87
CA ALA A 21 45.30 -0.50 7.27
C ALA A 21 43.78 -0.71 7.24
N CYS A 22 43.04 -0.12 8.18
CA CYS A 22 41.57 -0.14 8.18
C CYS A 22 40.97 0.77 7.08
N GLN A 23 41.76 1.65 6.47
CA GLN A 23 41.37 2.50 5.33
C GLN A 23 41.82 1.94 3.97
N LEU A 24 42.50 0.80 3.93
CA LEU A 24 43.08 0.21 2.71
C LEU A 24 42.25 -0.94 2.12
N MET A 25 41.04 -1.19 2.62
CA MET A 25 40.11 -2.21 2.07
C MET A 25 39.02 -1.61 1.16
N ALA A 26 39.01 -0.29 0.94
CA ALA A 26 37.93 0.42 0.23
C ALA A 26 38.23 0.78 -1.24
N GLU A 27 39.38 0.37 -1.79
CA GLU A 27 39.82 0.78 -3.14
C GLU A 27 39.16 -0.04 -4.27
N ASP A 28 38.62 -1.24 -3.99
CA ASP A 28 38.00 -2.16 -4.97
C ASP A 28 36.47 -2.31 -4.85
N ALA A 29 35.81 -1.49 -4.00
CA ALA A 29 34.35 -1.52 -3.86
C ALA A 29 33.67 -0.69 -4.95
N ASP A 30 32.78 -1.33 -5.71
CA ASP A 30 31.95 -0.66 -6.73
C ASP A 30 30.68 -0.07 -6.12
N ILE A 31 30.24 -0.57 -4.96
CA ILE A 31 29.08 -0.09 -4.22
C ILE A 31 29.49 0.30 -2.80
N ARG A 32 29.24 1.55 -2.41
CA ARG A 32 29.46 2.02 -1.03
C ARG A 32 28.14 2.46 -0.42
N ILE A 33 27.79 1.89 0.72
CA ILE A 33 26.53 2.16 1.43
C ILE A 33 26.84 3.00 2.66
N ASP A 34 26.27 4.20 2.70
CA ASP A 34 26.33 5.08 3.87
C ASP A 34 24.97 5.06 4.59
N MET A 35 24.88 4.22 5.63
CA MET A 35 23.68 4.10 6.46
C MET A 35 23.42 5.32 7.37
N SER A 36 24.37 6.25 7.48
CA SER A 36 24.19 7.49 8.26
C SER A 36 23.45 8.58 7.48
N THR A 37 23.47 8.50 6.14
CA THR A 37 22.69 9.37 5.26
C THR A 37 21.40 8.66 4.87
N THR A 38 20.28 9.10 5.42
CA THR A 38 18.95 8.54 5.15
C THR A 38 18.08 9.50 4.34
N TYR A 39 17.15 8.95 3.58
CA TYR A 39 16.20 9.68 2.75
C TYR A 39 14.76 9.46 3.22
N GLN A 40 13.84 9.11 2.31
CA GLN A 40 12.45 8.88 2.62
C GLN A 40 12.25 7.64 3.50
N THR A 41 11.23 7.72 4.34
CA THR A 41 10.69 6.57 5.09
C THR A 41 9.68 5.83 4.21
N ILE A 42 9.78 4.51 4.19
CA ILE A 42 8.91 3.64 3.39
C ILE A 42 7.61 3.40 4.15
N ASP A 43 6.51 3.67 3.46
CA ASP A 43 5.16 3.42 3.96
C ASP A 43 4.70 2.01 3.61
N GLY A 44 5.12 1.51 2.45
CA GLY A 44 4.90 0.13 2.08
C GLY A 44 4.75 -0.15 0.60
N PHE A 45 4.22 -1.34 0.35
CA PHE A 45 4.04 -1.89 -0.98
C PHE A 45 2.68 -2.57 -1.07
N GLY A 46 2.11 -2.55 -2.26
CA GLY A 46 0.79 -3.11 -2.46
C GLY A 46 0.41 -3.34 -3.90
N ALA A 47 -0.88 -3.58 -4.09
CA ALA A 47 -1.51 -3.60 -5.39
C ALA A 47 -2.97 -3.15 -5.31
N SER A 48 -3.60 -2.93 -6.45
CA SER A 48 -5.04 -2.66 -6.50
C SER A 48 -5.84 -3.96 -6.60
N TYR A 49 -6.90 -4.04 -5.79
CA TYR A 49 -7.85 -5.14 -5.74
C TYR A 49 -9.23 -4.58 -6.08
N THR A 50 -9.45 -4.30 -7.35
CA THR A 50 -10.61 -3.57 -7.86
C THR A 50 -11.61 -4.56 -8.46
N TRP A 51 -11.70 -4.63 -9.79
CA TRP A 51 -12.52 -5.62 -10.49
C TRP A 51 -11.97 -7.04 -10.29
N TYR A 52 -12.86 -8.03 -10.32
CA TYR A 52 -12.54 -9.46 -10.16
C TYR A 52 -11.95 -9.86 -8.81
N SER A 53 -11.86 -8.94 -7.85
CA SER A 53 -11.34 -9.21 -6.51
C SER A 53 -12.12 -10.33 -5.82
N ASP A 54 -13.43 -10.40 -6.03
CA ASP A 54 -14.35 -11.42 -5.54
C ASP A 54 -14.07 -12.82 -6.13
N TRP A 55 -13.46 -12.91 -7.31
CA TRP A 55 -13.18 -14.21 -7.94
C TRP A 55 -12.18 -15.00 -7.14
N LEU A 56 -11.12 -14.37 -6.61
CA LEU A 56 -10.18 -15.06 -5.71
C LEU A 56 -10.86 -15.44 -4.39
N VAL A 57 -11.66 -14.54 -3.82
CA VAL A 57 -12.35 -14.78 -2.54
C VAL A 57 -13.27 -16.00 -2.63
N ASN A 58 -13.95 -16.17 -3.75
CA ASN A 58 -14.86 -17.30 -4.00
C ASN A 58 -14.15 -18.55 -4.54
N ASN A 59 -12.83 -18.53 -4.68
CA ASN A 59 -12.04 -19.64 -5.23
C ASN A 59 -11.60 -20.62 -4.15
N ILE A 60 -11.53 -21.92 -4.47
CA ILE A 60 -11.02 -22.96 -3.56
C ILE A 60 -9.54 -22.76 -3.20
N HIS A 61 -8.82 -21.95 -3.97
CA HIS A 61 -7.41 -21.58 -3.78
C HIS A 61 -7.24 -20.20 -3.12
N ALA A 62 -8.30 -19.60 -2.56
CA ALA A 62 -8.24 -18.27 -1.91
C ALA A 62 -7.08 -18.14 -0.91
N GLU A 63 -6.94 -19.08 0.02
CA GLU A 63 -5.87 -19.06 1.04
C GLU A 63 -4.47 -19.10 0.42
N GLN A 64 -4.29 -19.82 -0.68
CA GLN A 64 -3.01 -19.83 -1.40
C GLN A 64 -2.73 -18.46 -2.05
N GLY A 65 -3.74 -17.83 -2.64
CA GLY A 65 -3.62 -16.47 -3.17
C GLY A 65 -3.29 -15.46 -2.07
N TYR A 66 -3.96 -15.55 -0.91
CA TYR A 66 -3.66 -14.72 0.26
C TYR A 66 -2.26 -14.98 0.83
N ASP A 67 -1.78 -16.23 0.84
CA ASP A 67 -0.41 -16.53 1.21
C ASP A 67 0.60 -15.86 0.26
N TRP A 68 0.35 -15.88 -1.04
CA TRP A 68 1.22 -15.16 -1.98
C TRP A 68 1.21 -13.65 -1.71
N ILE A 69 0.06 -13.06 -1.43
CA ILE A 69 -0.05 -11.62 -1.19
C ILE A 69 0.57 -11.21 0.16
N PHE A 70 0.20 -11.87 1.25
CA PHE A 70 0.44 -11.39 2.61
C PHE A 70 1.54 -12.16 3.37
N ASN A 71 1.83 -13.42 3.01
CA ASN A 71 2.94 -14.18 3.62
C ASN A 71 4.22 -14.08 2.77
N ASP A 72 4.10 -14.17 1.45
CA ASP A 72 5.26 -14.15 0.57
C ASP A 72 5.69 -12.71 0.26
N ALA A 73 4.80 -11.90 -0.30
CA ALA A 73 5.10 -10.51 -0.63
C ALA A 73 4.95 -9.57 0.57
N GLU A 74 4.16 -9.93 1.59
CA GLU A 74 3.94 -9.12 2.78
C GLU A 74 3.47 -7.69 2.43
N PHE A 75 2.61 -7.59 1.41
CA PHE A 75 1.99 -6.32 1.05
C PHE A 75 1.15 -5.80 2.20
N ASN A 76 1.37 -4.53 2.52
CA ASN A 76 0.66 -3.83 3.58
C ASN A 76 -0.21 -2.69 3.04
N ILE A 77 -0.25 -2.45 1.73
CA ILE A 77 -1.16 -1.45 1.14
C ILE A 77 -2.20 -2.15 0.27
N LEU A 78 -3.47 -1.95 0.59
CA LEU A 78 -4.62 -2.42 -0.17
C LEU A 78 -5.30 -1.23 -0.84
N ARG A 79 -5.25 -1.16 -2.17
CA ARG A 79 -5.98 -0.16 -2.95
C ARG A 79 -7.30 -0.71 -3.46
N PHE A 80 -8.40 -0.15 -2.99
CA PHE A 80 -9.76 -0.54 -3.33
C PHE A 80 -10.46 0.53 -4.15
N ARG A 81 -11.44 0.12 -4.95
CA ARG A 81 -12.31 1.01 -5.71
C ARG A 81 -13.51 1.40 -4.86
N ASP A 82 -13.88 2.67 -4.87
CA ASP A 82 -15.15 3.08 -4.28
C ASP A 82 -16.30 2.51 -5.12
N LEU A 83 -17.13 1.69 -4.49
CA LEU A 83 -18.29 1.05 -5.10
C LEU A 83 -19.61 1.72 -4.70
N HIS A 84 -19.59 2.70 -3.81
CA HIS A 84 -20.80 3.39 -3.38
C HIS A 84 -21.49 4.05 -4.58
N ASP A 85 -22.76 3.71 -4.83
CA ASP A 85 -23.62 4.30 -5.86
C ASP A 85 -22.94 4.49 -7.23
N VAL A 86 -22.18 3.47 -7.67
CA VAL A 86 -21.59 3.43 -9.00
C VAL A 86 -22.60 2.96 -10.06
N THR A 87 -22.31 3.22 -11.34
CA THR A 87 -23.20 2.87 -12.47
C THR A 87 -23.52 1.38 -12.59
N SER A 88 -22.62 0.49 -12.14
CA SER A 88 -22.88 -0.95 -12.06
C SER A 88 -23.76 -1.25 -10.84
N GLU A 89 -25.02 -1.63 -11.05
CA GLU A 89 -25.94 -1.98 -9.95
C GLU A 89 -25.40 -3.12 -9.08
N GLY A 90 -24.69 -4.09 -9.68
CA GLY A 90 -24.07 -5.19 -8.94
C GLY A 90 -22.97 -4.70 -8.02
N ASP A 91 -22.07 -3.86 -8.53
CA ASP A 91 -20.97 -3.29 -7.74
C ASP A 91 -21.51 -2.39 -6.62
N SER A 92 -22.51 -1.57 -6.92
CA SER A 92 -23.18 -0.71 -5.94
C SER A 92 -23.83 -1.52 -4.82
N GLN A 93 -24.40 -2.68 -5.13
CA GLN A 93 -24.97 -3.56 -4.11
C GLN A 93 -23.88 -4.16 -3.20
N LEU A 94 -22.68 -4.43 -3.72
CA LEU A 94 -21.57 -4.95 -2.90
C LEU A 94 -21.15 -3.98 -1.80
N ALA A 95 -21.22 -2.66 -2.04
CA ALA A 95 -20.97 -1.65 -1.02
C ALA A 95 -21.98 -1.76 0.14
N LEU A 96 -23.27 -1.89 -0.19
CA LEU A 96 -24.36 -2.04 0.78
C LEU A 96 -24.32 -3.39 1.51
N ASP A 97 -23.76 -4.41 0.88
CA ASP A 97 -23.57 -5.74 1.46
C ASP A 97 -22.29 -5.84 2.32
N GLY A 98 -21.61 -4.71 2.57
CA GLY A 98 -20.45 -4.62 3.46
C GLY A 98 -19.14 -5.06 2.81
N TYR A 99 -18.98 -4.81 1.50
CA TYR A 99 -17.76 -5.07 0.74
C TYR A 99 -17.15 -6.47 0.99
N PRO A 100 -17.88 -7.57 0.72
CA PRO A 100 -17.47 -8.91 1.14
C PRO A 100 -16.07 -9.30 0.62
N ALA A 101 -15.73 -8.92 -0.62
CA ALA A 101 -14.40 -9.16 -1.16
C ALA A 101 -13.33 -8.34 -0.44
N TYR A 102 -13.49 -7.02 -0.32
CA TYR A 102 -12.49 -6.14 0.33
C TYR A 102 -12.29 -6.49 1.80
N LYS A 103 -13.37 -6.88 2.49
CA LYS A 103 -13.29 -7.35 3.87
C LYS A 103 -12.46 -8.63 3.99
N ALA A 104 -12.62 -9.57 3.05
CA ALA A 104 -11.85 -10.80 3.04
C ALA A 104 -10.34 -10.55 2.82
N TYR A 105 -9.96 -9.64 1.92
CA TYR A 105 -8.55 -9.25 1.77
C TYR A 105 -8.00 -8.58 3.04
N TYR A 106 -8.75 -7.65 3.63
CA TYR A 106 -8.36 -6.99 4.87
C TYR A 106 -8.16 -8.00 6.02
N ASP A 107 -9.12 -8.91 6.21
CA ASP A 107 -9.04 -9.94 7.25
C ASP A 107 -7.90 -10.94 7.00
N ALA A 108 -7.70 -11.34 5.75
CA ALA A 108 -6.61 -12.24 5.38
C ALA A 108 -5.23 -11.62 5.66
N ALA A 109 -5.09 -10.30 5.48
CA ALA A 109 -3.89 -9.54 5.85
C ALA A 109 -3.69 -9.55 7.37
N VAL A 110 -4.71 -9.18 8.14
CA VAL A 110 -4.67 -9.11 9.61
C VAL A 110 -4.41 -10.48 10.23
N GLU A 111 -5.04 -11.55 9.73
CA GLU A 111 -4.82 -12.93 10.19
C GLU A 111 -3.36 -13.36 10.02
N ARG A 112 -2.69 -12.85 8.98
CA ARG A 112 -1.28 -13.11 8.68
C ARG A 112 -0.31 -12.14 9.37
N GLY A 113 -0.82 -11.29 10.27
CA GLY A 113 -0.03 -10.36 11.07
C GLY A 113 0.42 -9.11 10.31
N ILE A 114 -0.21 -8.79 9.17
CA ILE A 114 -0.03 -7.52 8.48
C ILE A 114 -0.97 -6.50 9.11
N ASP A 115 -0.49 -5.27 9.30
CA ASP A 115 -1.31 -4.10 9.61
C ASP A 115 -1.55 -3.33 8.30
N PRO A 116 -2.68 -3.54 7.60
CA PRO A 116 -2.89 -3.03 6.26
C PRO A 116 -3.30 -1.56 6.28
N ILE A 117 -2.60 -0.76 5.48
CA ILE A 117 -3.02 0.55 5.02
C ILE A 117 -4.04 0.37 3.90
N VAL A 118 -5.18 1.03 4.02
CA VAL A 118 -6.28 0.96 3.04
C VAL A 118 -6.38 2.31 2.34
N LEU A 119 -6.18 2.29 1.02
CA LEU A 119 -6.44 3.40 0.12
C LEU A 119 -7.71 3.10 -0.66
N VAL A 120 -8.70 3.99 -0.61
CA VAL A 120 -9.91 3.91 -1.42
C VAL A 120 -9.85 4.99 -2.50
N THR A 121 -10.00 4.60 -3.76
CA THR A 121 -9.97 5.53 -4.90
C THR A 121 -11.33 5.53 -5.61
N SER A 122 -11.85 6.72 -5.90
CA SER A 122 -13.00 6.90 -6.79
C SER A 122 -12.55 6.97 -8.25
N TRP A 123 -13.13 6.13 -9.11
CA TRP A 123 -12.97 6.19 -10.56
C TRP A 123 -13.95 7.17 -11.25
N GLY A 124 -14.75 7.92 -10.49
CA GLY A 124 -15.73 8.85 -11.06
C GLY A 124 -16.92 8.16 -11.74
N GLN A 125 -17.17 6.89 -11.42
CA GLN A 125 -18.23 6.08 -12.02
C GLN A 125 -19.57 6.24 -11.29
N TYR A 126 -19.82 7.41 -10.72
CA TYR A 126 -21.06 7.76 -10.04
C TYR A 126 -22.28 7.48 -10.92
N ARG A 127 -23.35 6.96 -10.32
CA ARG A 127 -24.66 6.85 -10.98
C ARG A 127 -25.06 8.17 -11.62
N ARG A 128 -25.48 8.12 -12.88
CA ARG A 128 -25.73 9.31 -13.70
C ARG A 128 -27.05 10.03 -13.37
N ASP A 129 -27.85 9.47 -12.47
CA ASP A 129 -29.09 10.06 -11.95
C ASP A 129 -28.93 10.73 -10.57
N LEU A 130 -27.71 10.74 -10.01
CA LEU A 130 -27.40 11.48 -8.80
C LEU A 130 -27.52 12.99 -9.03
N PRO A 131 -28.05 13.76 -8.05
CA PRO A 131 -28.38 15.16 -8.23
C PRO A 131 -27.15 16.04 -8.53
N PHE A 132 -25.99 15.67 -8.01
CA PHE A 132 -24.73 16.39 -8.22
C PHE A 132 -24.01 15.99 -9.51
N VAL A 133 -24.55 15.09 -10.34
CA VAL A 133 -23.91 14.64 -11.58
C VAL A 133 -24.56 15.35 -12.77
N ALA A 134 -23.76 16.09 -13.54
CA ALA A 134 -24.18 16.73 -14.78
C ALA A 134 -23.35 16.24 -15.97
N PHE A 135 -23.97 16.21 -17.14
CA PHE A 135 -23.31 15.84 -18.40
C PHE A 135 -23.00 17.08 -19.23
N THR A 136 -21.74 17.25 -19.59
CA THR A 136 -21.25 18.26 -20.53
C THR A 136 -21.12 17.60 -21.89
N GLU A 137 -22.02 17.97 -22.82
CA GLU A 137 -22.07 17.35 -24.16
C GLU A 137 -20.84 17.72 -24.99
N LEU A 138 -20.51 19.02 -25.09
CA LEU A 138 -19.30 19.52 -25.74
C LEU A 138 -18.86 20.81 -25.03
N ASP A 139 -17.62 20.83 -24.55
CA ASP A 139 -16.95 22.08 -24.13
C ASP A 139 -16.42 22.86 -25.35
N ASP A 140 -15.76 23.99 -25.10
CA ASP A 140 -15.15 24.83 -26.15
C ASP A 140 -14.06 24.12 -26.97
N ASN A 141 -13.49 23.03 -26.45
CA ASN A 141 -12.49 22.20 -27.12
C ASN A 141 -13.11 20.97 -27.82
N GLY A 142 -14.43 20.77 -27.70
CA GLY A 142 -15.18 19.67 -28.28
C GLY A 142 -15.08 18.36 -27.50
N TYR A 143 -14.80 18.43 -26.19
CA TYR A 143 -14.76 17.27 -25.31
C TYR A 143 -16.09 17.05 -24.56
N THR A 144 -16.34 15.79 -24.22
CA THR A 144 -17.55 15.31 -23.57
C THR A 144 -17.18 14.60 -22.27
N TYR A 145 -17.83 14.98 -21.16
CA TYR A 145 -17.58 14.41 -19.83
C TYR A 145 -18.76 14.64 -18.89
N TYR A 146 -18.81 13.90 -17.80
CA TYR A 146 -19.59 14.27 -16.63
C TYR A 146 -18.78 15.18 -15.72
N THR A 147 -19.44 15.98 -14.90
CA THR A 147 -18.84 16.83 -13.87
C THR A 147 -19.88 17.12 -12.79
N LEU A 148 -19.57 18.00 -11.83
CA LEU A 148 -20.57 18.42 -10.84
C LEU A 148 -21.70 19.21 -11.50
N ALA A 149 -22.94 18.95 -11.06
CA ALA A 149 -24.07 19.79 -11.41
C ALA A 149 -23.95 21.15 -10.71
N LYS A 150 -24.69 22.13 -11.22
CA LYS A 150 -24.82 23.45 -10.60
C LYS A 150 -26.13 23.56 -9.85
N ASP A 151 -26.09 24.19 -8.68
CA ASP A 151 -27.23 24.48 -7.83
C ASP A 151 -28.14 25.59 -8.42
N GLU A 152 -29.14 26.03 -7.65
CA GLU A 152 -30.04 27.11 -8.07
C GLU A 152 -29.37 28.49 -8.21
N ASN A 153 -28.19 28.66 -7.62
CA ASN A 153 -27.38 29.88 -7.71
C ASN A 153 -26.35 29.82 -8.86
N GLY A 154 -26.20 28.67 -9.50
CA GLY A 154 -25.23 28.44 -10.56
C GLY A 154 -23.84 28.05 -10.04
N GLU A 155 -23.72 27.68 -8.77
CA GLU A 155 -22.49 27.19 -8.14
C GLU A 155 -22.40 25.67 -8.25
N TYR A 156 -21.21 25.11 -8.46
CA TYR A 156 -21.04 23.67 -8.51
C TYR A 156 -21.34 23.02 -7.15
N MET A 157 -22.04 21.88 -7.19
CA MET A 157 -22.50 21.09 -6.03
C MET A 157 -21.35 20.35 -5.32
N TYR A 158 -20.39 21.09 -4.77
CA TYR A 158 -19.24 20.52 -4.04
C TYR A 158 -19.64 19.86 -2.72
N ASP A 159 -20.61 20.45 -2.00
CA ASP A 159 -21.08 19.93 -0.71
C ASP A 159 -21.80 18.59 -0.88
N GLU A 160 -22.57 18.42 -1.95
CA GLU A 160 -23.25 17.16 -2.26
C GLU A 160 -22.27 16.03 -2.62
N LEU A 161 -21.16 16.35 -3.30
CA LEU A 161 -20.06 15.40 -3.50
C LEU A 161 -19.40 15.07 -2.16
N ALA A 162 -19.17 16.06 -1.31
CA ALA A 162 -18.54 15.86 -0.01
C ALA A 162 -19.38 14.94 0.90
N ASP A 163 -20.69 15.18 0.97
CA ASP A 163 -21.66 14.32 1.67
C ASP A 163 -21.67 12.89 1.11
N PHE A 164 -21.60 12.76 -0.22
CA PHE A 164 -21.50 11.46 -0.88
C PHE A 164 -20.24 10.70 -0.46
N CYS A 165 -19.07 11.35 -0.49
CA CYS A 165 -17.82 10.72 -0.09
C CYS A 165 -17.80 10.36 1.40
N VAL A 166 -18.45 11.17 2.28
CA VAL A 166 -18.60 10.83 3.70
C VAL A 166 -19.37 9.51 3.84
N GLU A 167 -20.44 9.33 3.06
CA GLU A 167 -21.21 8.09 3.08
C GLU A 167 -20.39 6.90 2.55
N SER A 168 -19.59 7.08 1.50
CA SER A 168 -18.64 6.04 1.04
C SER A 168 -17.75 5.56 2.20
N ILE A 169 -17.15 6.48 2.98
CA ILE A 169 -16.32 6.11 4.13
C ILE A 169 -17.12 5.43 5.24
N ARG A 170 -18.35 5.88 5.51
CA ARG A 170 -19.23 5.20 6.49
C ARG A 170 -19.49 3.76 6.10
N LEU A 171 -19.76 3.47 4.84
CA LEU A 171 -19.99 2.10 4.37
C LEU A 171 -18.77 1.20 4.62
N PHE A 172 -17.55 1.69 4.36
CA PHE A 172 -16.32 0.94 4.69
C PHE A 172 -16.18 0.70 6.20
N PHE A 173 -16.40 1.74 7.01
CA PHE A 173 -16.38 1.62 8.47
C PHE A 173 -17.44 0.63 8.97
N GLU A 174 -18.65 0.64 8.43
CA GLU A 174 -19.72 -0.31 8.75
C GLU A 174 -19.41 -1.75 8.31
N ALA A 175 -18.64 -1.93 7.24
CA ALA A 175 -18.08 -3.21 6.83
C ALA A 175 -16.96 -3.72 7.76
N GLY A 176 -16.48 -2.88 8.68
CA GLY A 176 -15.36 -3.19 9.57
C GLY A 176 -14.00 -3.04 8.89
N ILE A 177 -13.90 -2.18 7.87
CA ILE A 177 -12.68 -1.87 7.13
C ILE A 177 -12.28 -0.43 7.46
N PRO A 178 -11.15 -0.17 8.13
CA PRO A 178 -10.63 1.19 8.25
C PRO A 178 -10.19 1.71 6.88
N VAL A 179 -10.33 3.02 6.67
CA VAL A 179 -9.84 3.73 5.49
C VAL A 179 -8.82 4.74 5.96
N HIS A 180 -7.60 4.60 5.46
CA HIS A 180 -6.47 5.44 5.86
C HIS A 180 -6.29 6.59 4.88
N TYR A 181 -6.45 6.29 3.59
CA TYR A 181 -6.36 7.27 2.51
C TYR A 181 -7.59 7.18 1.60
N PHE A 182 -8.02 8.32 1.11
CA PHE A 182 -9.06 8.44 0.10
C PHE A 182 -8.56 9.29 -1.07
N SER A 183 -8.84 8.86 -2.29
CA SER A 183 -8.63 9.65 -3.49
C SER A 183 -9.98 9.89 -4.18
N ILE A 184 -10.34 11.16 -4.39
CA ILE A 184 -11.61 11.53 -5.02
C ILE A 184 -11.63 11.28 -6.54
N SER A 185 -10.50 10.85 -7.13
CA SER A 185 -10.29 10.77 -8.57
C SER A 185 -9.23 9.74 -8.96
N ASN A 186 -9.36 9.16 -10.15
CA ASN A 186 -8.33 8.36 -10.81
C ASN A 186 -8.04 8.96 -12.19
N GLU A 187 -6.75 9.18 -12.53
CA GLU A 187 -6.30 9.73 -13.82
C GLU A 187 -7.05 11.03 -14.19
N THR A 188 -7.10 11.95 -13.23
CA THR A 188 -8.00 13.11 -13.23
C THR A 188 -8.02 13.88 -14.54
N GLU A 189 -6.83 14.14 -15.09
CA GLU A 189 -6.64 14.91 -16.32
C GLU A 189 -7.15 14.20 -17.58
N LEU A 190 -7.25 12.87 -17.58
CA LEU A 190 -7.79 12.13 -18.73
C LEU A 190 -9.32 12.09 -18.75
N GLN A 191 -9.96 12.26 -17.60
CA GLN A 191 -11.41 12.15 -17.49
C GLN A 191 -12.15 13.19 -18.35
N GLY A 192 -11.53 14.34 -18.60
CA GLY A 192 -12.04 15.40 -19.47
C GLY A 192 -11.76 15.20 -20.97
N LEU A 193 -10.92 14.24 -21.36
CA LEU A 193 -10.46 14.11 -22.76
C LEU A 193 -11.26 13.10 -23.59
N GLY A 194 -12.10 12.29 -22.95
CA GLY A 194 -12.80 11.18 -23.60
C GLY A 194 -11.85 10.12 -24.18
N ARG A 195 -10.62 10.04 -23.65
CA ARG A 195 -9.57 9.12 -24.12
C ARG A 195 -9.00 8.27 -23.00
N ASP A 196 -8.61 7.04 -23.32
CA ASP A 196 -7.87 6.14 -22.44
C ASP A 196 -6.38 6.52 -22.40
N GLU A 197 -5.62 5.81 -21.56
CA GLU A 197 -4.19 5.96 -21.35
C GLU A 197 -3.35 5.65 -22.61
N GLN A 198 -3.90 4.92 -23.59
CA GLN A 198 -3.27 4.68 -24.89
C GLN A 198 -3.74 5.68 -25.97
N GLY A 199 -4.61 6.63 -25.61
CA GLY A 199 -5.13 7.67 -26.50
C GLY A 199 -6.31 7.23 -27.38
N ASN A 200 -6.87 6.05 -27.17
CA ASN A 200 -8.10 5.61 -27.84
C ASN A 200 -9.32 6.31 -27.24
N ALA A 201 -10.42 6.35 -27.98
CA ALA A 201 -11.67 6.90 -27.44
C ALA A 201 -12.21 5.97 -26.33
N ARG A 202 -12.64 6.55 -25.21
CA ARG A 202 -13.36 5.79 -24.17
C ARG A 202 -14.76 5.45 -24.65
N ASP A 203 -15.23 4.26 -24.26
CA ASP A 203 -16.61 3.83 -24.51
C ASP A 203 -17.63 4.63 -23.69
N GLU A 204 -17.21 5.20 -22.56
CA GLU A 204 -18.03 6.04 -21.69
C GLU A 204 -17.30 7.34 -21.31
N ALA A 205 -18.08 8.41 -21.16
CA ALA A 205 -17.57 9.69 -20.70
C ALA A 205 -17.13 9.61 -19.23
N GLY A 206 -15.94 10.13 -18.93
CA GLY A 206 -15.37 10.19 -17.58
C GLY A 206 -16.09 11.20 -16.69
N PHE A 207 -15.74 11.22 -15.40
CA PHE A 207 -16.16 12.29 -14.49
C PHE A 207 -14.99 13.23 -14.24
N TYR A 208 -15.07 14.43 -14.79
CA TYR A 208 -13.96 15.36 -14.87
C TYR A 208 -14.02 16.40 -13.75
N PHE A 209 -12.93 16.41 -12.99
CA PHE A 209 -12.53 17.51 -12.12
C PHE A 209 -11.44 18.29 -12.84
N GLY A 210 -11.74 19.53 -13.24
CA GLY A 210 -10.77 20.36 -13.95
C GLY A 210 -9.66 20.89 -13.04
N GLU A 211 -8.61 21.40 -13.69
CA GLU A 211 -7.52 22.11 -13.00
C GLU A 211 -8.05 23.40 -12.36
N ASP A 212 -8.91 24.10 -13.10
CA ASP A 212 -9.66 25.27 -12.68
C ASP A 212 -11.18 25.02 -12.78
N GLU A 213 -11.97 25.97 -12.27
CA GLU A 213 -13.43 25.97 -12.42
C GLU A 213 -13.80 26.93 -13.56
N ASP A 214 -14.71 26.49 -14.44
CA ASP A 214 -15.25 27.33 -15.49
C ASP A 214 -16.76 27.13 -15.69
N GLU A 215 -17.30 27.47 -16.86
CA GLU A 215 -18.74 27.26 -17.10
C GLU A 215 -19.11 25.80 -17.39
N TYR A 216 -18.14 24.97 -17.77
CA TYR A 216 -18.30 23.58 -18.25
C TYR A 216 -17.93 22.53 -17.21
N HIS A 217 -16.99 22.81 -16.30
CA HIS A 217 -16.57 21.87 -15.25
C HIS A 217 -16.22 22.52 -13.91
N CYS A 218 -16.37 21.72 -12.85
CA CYS A 218 -15.88 22.04 -11.52
C CYS A 218 -14.35 21.92 -11.43
N ALA A 219 -13.74 22.48 -10.38
CA ALA A 219 -12.32 22.35 -10.08
C ALA A 219 -12.05 21.21 -9.09
N TYR A 220 -10.98 20.44 -9.34
CA TYR A 220 -10.50 19.41 -8.44
C TYR A 220 -10.17 19.95 -7.05
N TRP A 221 -9.43 21.06 -6.97
CA TRP A 221 -8.96 21.57 -5.68
C TRP A 221 -10.10 22.05 -4.77
N LYS A 222 -11.20 22.56 -5.35
CA LYS A 222 -12.41 22.91 -4.60
C LYS A 222 -13.15 21.67 -4.11
N ALA A 223 -13.29 20.65 -4.97
CA ALA A 223 -13.87 19.37 -4.59
C ALA A 223 -13.08 18.68 -3.47
N HIS A 224 -11.75 18.66 -3.57
CA HIS A 224 -10.86 18.14 -2.55
C HIS A 224 -11.06 18.84 -1.20
N ILE A 225 -11.08 20.18 -1.18
CA ILE A 225 -11.25 20.94 0.06
C ILE A 225 -12.61 20.64 0.69
N ALA A 226 -13.68 20.62 -0.09
CA ALA A 226 -15.02 20.31 0.41
C ALA A 226 -15.08 18.91 1.03
N VAL A 227 -14.53 17.90 0.35
CA VAL A 227 -14.47 16.52 0.88
C VAL A 227 -13.60 16.45 2.14
N TYR A 228 -12.46 17.13 2.15
CA TYR A 228 -11.58 17.19 3.33
C TYR A 228 -12.32 17.77 4.54
N GLU A 229 -12.97 18.92 4.39
CA GLU A 229 -13.71 19.57 5.46
C GLU A 229 -14.85 18.70 5.97
N ALA A 230 -15.61 18.07 5.07
CA ALA A 230 -16.68 17.14 5.43
C ALA A 230 -16.16 15.90 6.16
N PHE A 231 -15.00 15.36 5.78
CA PHE A 231 -14.35 14.26 6.49
C PHE A 231 -13.93 14.68 7.91
N GLN A 232 -13.31 15.85 8.05
CA GLN A 232 -12.94 16.37 9.37
C GLN A 232 -14.17 16.59 10.25
N GLU A 233 -15.28 17.09 9.70
CA GLU A 233 -16.53 17.26 10.44
C GLU A 233 -17.14 15.91 10.85
N ALA A 234 -17.19 14.95 9.93
CA ALA A 234 -17.83 13.66 10.16
C ALA A 234 -17.04 12.74 11.10
N PHE A 235 -15.71 12.74 11.00
CA PHE A 235 -14.86 11.72 11.61
C PHE A 235 -13.74 12.30 12.51
N GLY A 236 -13.46 13.59 12.45
CA GLY A 236 -12.41 14.23 13.27
C GLY A 236 -11.04 13.59 13.07
N GLU A 237 -10.36 13.20 14.15
CA GLU A 237 -9.05 12.52 14.08
C GLU A 237 -9.05 11.17 13.35
N TRP A 238 -10.24 10.63 13.03
CA TRP A 238 -10.44 9.38 12.31
C TRP A 238 -10.77 9.57 10.83
N ALA A 239 -10.80 10.82 10.38
CA ALA A 239 -10.95 11.16 8.97
C ALA A 239 -9.81 10.52 8.16
N PRO A 240 -10.11 9.84 7.04
CA PRO A 240 -9.08 9.43 6.10
C PRO A 240 -8.32 10.66 5.60
N SER A 241 -7.00 10.52 5.39
CA SER A 241 -6.26 11.53 4.66
C SER A 241 -6.67 11.51 3.20
N ILE A 242 -6.88 12.68 2.60
CA ILE A 242 -7.11 12.75 1.16
C ILE A 242 -5.76 12.83 0.45
N THR A 243 -5.54 12.03 -0.58
CA THR A 243 -4.36 12.16 -1.45
C THR A 243 -4.56 13.35 -2.38
N GLY A 244 -3.47 13.96 -2.88
CA GLY A 244 -3.57 14.78 -4.09
C GLY A 244 -4.15 13.98 -5.27
N ALA A 245 -4.49 14.68 -6.35
CA ALA A 245 -5.08 14.06 -7.53
C ALA A 245 -4.21 12.91 -8.03
N GLU A 246 -4.78 11.70 -8.12
CA GLU A 246 -4.11 10.61 -8.83
C GLU A 246 -4.08 10.97 -10.32
N VAL A 247 -2.92 11.39 -10.79
CA VAL A 247 -2.66 11.72 -12.19
C VAL A 247 -2.04 10.52 -12.91
N MET A 248 -2.17 10.47 -14.24
CA MET A 248 -1.78 9.33 -15.08
C MET A 248 -0.26 9.08 -15.14
N ALA A 249 0.56 10.09 -14.82
CA ALA A 249 1.99 10.06 -15.07
C ALA A 249 2.80 10.86 -14.05
N ASP A 250 4.12 10.60 -13.98
CA ASP A 250 5.14 11.36 -13.24
C ASP A 250 5.44 12.75 -13.85
N TRP A 251 4.44 13.38 -14.47
CA TRP A 251 4.60 14.67 -15.10
C TRP A 251 4.49 15.77 -14.05
N VAL A 252 5.65 16.28 -13.61
CA VAL A 252 5.73 17.35 -12.60
C VAL A 252 4.77 18.50 -12.91
N ASP A 253 4.63 18.92 -14.18
CA ASP A 253 3.74 20.01 -14.57
C ASP A 253 2.25 19.65 -14.42
N VAL A 254 1.84 18.39 -14.61
CA VAL A 254 0.45 17.96 -14.39
C VAL A 254 0.15 17.83 -12.91
N ILE A 255 1.03 17.16 -12.15
CA ILE A 255 0.93 17.08 -10.68
C ILE A 255 0.79 18.49 -10.10
N SER A 256 1.59 19.44 -10.59
CA SER A 256 1.57 20.84 -10.15
C SER A 256 0.23 21.54 -10.38
N ARG A 257 -0.44 21.29 -11.51
CA ARG A 257 -1.71 21.97 -11.82
C ARG A 257 -2.84 21.56 -10.88
N TYR A 258 -2.78 20.34 -10.33
CA TYR A 258 -3.75 19.88 -9.32
C TYR A 258 -3.31 20.12 -7.88
N THR A 259 -2.00 20.21 -7.60
CA THR A 259 -1.49 20.38 -6.23
C THR A 259 -1.20 21.83 -5.88
N ASP A 260 -0.70 22.68 -6.77
CA ASP A 260 -0.34 24.07 -6.45
C ASP A 260 -1.55 24.87 -5.92
N PRO A 261 -2.79 24.75 -6.48
CA PRO A 261 -3.97 25.40 -5.91
C PRO A 261 -4.33 24.89 -4.50
N LEU A 262 -4.13 23.60 -4.22
CA LEU A 262 -4.33 23.05 -2.87
C LEU A 262 -3.29 23.59 -1.89
N ILE A 263 -2.03 23.67 -2.30
CA ILE A 263 -0.94 24.23 -1.50
C ILE A 263 -1.21 25.69 -1.16
N GLU A 264 -1.78 26.46 -2.09
CA GLU A 264 -2.13 27.87 -1.87
C GLU A 264 -3.34 28.05 -0.95
N ASN A 265 -4.39 27.25 -1.12
CA ASN A 265 -5.69 27.48 -0.47
C ASN A 265 -5.91 26.66 0.80
N ALA A 266 -5.38 25.44 0.88
CA ALA A 266 -5.58 24.51 1.99
C ALA A 266 -4.39 23.52 2.13
N PRO A 267 -3.18 23.99 2.47
CA PRO A 267 -1.97 23.14 2.47
C PRO A 267 -2.02 21.97 3.46
N ASP A 268 -2.90 22.03 4.48
CA ASP A 268 -3.10 20.98 5.47
C ASP A 268 -4.16 19.93 5.03
N SER A 269 -4.74 20.07 3.83
CA SER A 269 -5.81 19.18 3.34
C SER A 269 -5.31 17.85 2.73
N PHE A 270 -4.00 17.70 2.56
CA PHE A 270 -3.37 16.49 2.01
C PHE A 270 -1.89 16.40 2.44
N GLU A 271 -1.40 15.17 2.61
CA GLU A 271 0.02 14.89 2.91
C GLU A 271 0.70 13.96 1.90
N VAL A 272 -0.09 13.30 1.06
CA VAL A 272 0.38 12.36 0.03
C VAL A 272 0.07 12.93 -1.35
N ILE A 273 1.08 12.98 -2.22
CA ILE A 273 0.90 13.17 -3.66
C ILE A 273 0.94 11.80 -4.30
N ALA A 274 -0.14 11.43 -4.97
CA ALA A 274 -0.27 10.17 -5.66
C ALA A 274 -0.18 10.37 -7.18
N HIS A 275 0.53 9.48 -7.86
CA HIS A 275 0.64 9.50 -9.32
C HIS A 275 0.83 8.08 -9.86
N HIS A 276 0.58 7.93 -11.15
CA HIS A 276 0.83 6.72 -11.91
C HIS A 276 2.07 6.91 -12.80
N LEU A 277 2.36 5.93 -13.65
CA LEU A 277 3.50 5.98 -14.59
C LEU A 277 3.13 5.71 -16.07
N TYR A 278 1.84 5.73 -16.40
CA TYR A 278 1.41 5.51 -17.78
C TYR A 278 1.69 6.75 -18.62
N GLY A 279 2.34 6.58 -19.77
CA GLY A 279 2.80 7.70 -20.60
C GLY A 279 3.98 8.50 -20.02
N SER A 280 4.49 8.13 -18.85
CA SER A 280 5.71 8.69 -18.26
C SER A 280 6.94 8.39 -19.12
N GLU A 281 7.96 9.26 -19.07
CA GLU A 281 9.25 8.96 -19.73
C GLU A 281 9.93 7.76 -19.07
N ASN A 282 9.64 7.50 -17.79
CA ASN A 282 10.16 6.40 -17.00
C ASN A 282 11.71 6.39 -16.98
N THR A 283 12.29 7.56 -16.72
CA THR A 283 13.75 7.76 -16.67
C THR A 283 14.16 8.38 -15.34
N PRO A 284 15.41 8.18 -14.90
CA PRO A 284 15.96 8.91 -13.75
C PRO A 284 15.70 10.43 -13.77
N ARG A 285 15.64 11.02 -14.96
CA ARG A 285 15.37 12.46 -15.11
C ARG A 285 13.92 12.80 -14.77
N SER A 286 12.92 12.05 -15.25
CA SER A 286 11.51 12.36 -15.01
C SER A 286 11.17 12.20 -13.52
N TYR A 287 11.56 11.07 -12.93
CA TYR A 287 11.50 10.82 -11.49
C TYR A 287 12.14 11.94 -10.67
N LYS A 288 13.36 12.37 -11.04
CA LYS A 288 14.05 13.46 -10.34
C LYS A 288 13.31 14.80 -10.42
N GLN A 289 12.59 15.09 -11.50
CA GLN A 289 11.82 16.34 -11.60
C GLN A 289 10.69 16.39 -10.56
N VAL A 290 10.00 15.27 -10.33
CA VAL A 290 8.98 15.17 -9.28
C VAL A 290 9.62 15.22 -7.90
N GLY A 291 10.67 14.41 -7.68
CA GLY A 291 11.42 14.40 -6.42
C GLY A 291 11.96 15.77 -6.02
N ASP A 292 12.65 16.48 -6.93
CA ASP A 292 13.20 17.81 -6.67
C ASP A 292 12.13 18.84 -6.29
N LYS A 293 10.91 18.69 -6.83
CA LYS A 293 9.80 19.60 -6.49
C LYS A 293 9.18 19.22 -5.15
N PHE A 294 8.83 17.96 -4.91
CA PHE A 294 7.89 17.61 -3.84
C PHE A 294 8.49 16.84 -2.66
N TYR A 295 9.59 16.10 -2.84
CA TYR A 295 10.22 15.35 -1.77
C TYR A 295 10.64 16.26 -0.59
N GLY A 296 10.51 15.74 0.63
CA GLY A 296 10.79 16.46 1.88
C GLY A 296 9.66 17.39 2.34
N ARG A 297 8.64 17.61 1.49
CA ARG A 297 7.41 18.36 1.83
C ARG A 297 6.18 17.47 1.88
N TYR A 298 6.10 16.51 0.96
CA TYR A 298 5.00 15.56 0.86
C TYR A 298 5.55 14.14 0.77
N ARG A 299 4.70 13.18 1.13
CA ARG A 299 4.93 11.77 0.80
C ARG A 299 4.53 11.53 -0.65
N LEU A 300 5.34 10.79 -1.39
CA LEU A 300 5.15 10.52 -2.81
C LEU A 300 4.78 9.05 -2.99
N TRP A 301 3.63 8.79 -3.58
CA TRP A 301 3.11 7.44 -3.78
C TRP A 301 2.91 7.18 -5.27
N GLN A 302 3.63 6.18 -5.78
CA GLN A 302 3.27 5.55 -7.04
C GLN A 302 2.09 4.62 -6.75
N THR A 303 0.87 4.97 -7.18
CA THR A 303 -0.36 4.26 -6.78
C THR A 303 -0.90 3.29 -7.82
N GLU A 304 -0.44 3.38 -9.06
CA GLU A 304 -0.85 2.49 -10.13
C GLU A 304 0.15 2.46 -11.29
N TRP A 305 0.67 1.28 -11.59
CA TRP A 305 1.42 1.01 -12.81
C TRP A 305 1.62 -0.50 -12.98
N TYR A 306 1.85 -0.92 -14.23
CA TYR A 306 2.36 -2.24 -14.51
C TYR A 306 3.33 -2.17 -15.70
N TYR A 307 4.28 -3.10 -15.72
CA TYR A 307 5.14 -3.26 -16.88
C TYR A 307 5.56 -4.72 -17.04
N ASN A 308 5.36 -5.25 -18.25
CA ASN A 308 5.50 -6.68 -18.49
C ASN A 308 6.94 -7.13 -18.75
N GLU A 309 7.89 -6.22 -18.94
CA GLU A 309 9.33 -6.57 -18.89
C GLU A 309 9.80 -6.51 -17.44
N TYR A 310 9.76 -7.64 -16.75
CA TYR A 310 9.83 -7.70 -15.28
C TYR A 310 11.16 -7.19 -14.69
N ILE A 311 12.30 -7.41 -15.37
CA ILE A 311 13.59 -6.86 -14.89
C ILE A 311 13.66 -5.36 -15.12
N ASN A 312 13.10 -4.89 -16.23
CA ASN A 312 13.02 -3.47 -16.54
C ASN A 312 12.04 -2.78 -15.58
N HIS A 313 10.93 -3.43 -15.21
CA HIS A 313 10.02 -3.00 -14.15
C HIS A 313 10.75 -2.85 -12.80
N ALA A 314 11.55 -3.85 -12.40
CA ALA A 314 12.37 -3.76 -11.19
C ALA A 314 13.35 -2.58 -11.23
N GLU A 315 13.97 -2.32 -12.38
CA GLU A 315 14.86 -1.18 -12.57
C GLU A 315 14.12 0.16 -12.46
N LYS A 316 12.92 0.28 -13.04
CA LYS A 316 12.08 1.50 -12.92
C LYS A 316 11.63 1.74 -11.48
N MET A 317 11.16 0.70 -10.80
CA MET A 317 10.80 0.78 -9.38
C MET A 317 12.00 1.20 -8.52
N ALA A 318 13.19 0.61 -8.71
CA ALA A 318 14.39 1.04 -8.01
C ALA A 318 14.74 2.52 -8.31
N ASN A 319 14.59 2.95 -9.56
CA ASN A 319 14.83 4.33 -9.96
C ASN A 319 13.85 5.33 -9.34
N GLU A 320 12.57 5.00 -9.15
CA GLU A 320 11.64 5.87 -8.42
C GLU A 320 12.07 6.04 -6.96
N PHE A 321 12.49 4.96 -6.28
CA PHE A 321 13.02 5.09 -4.92
C PHE A 321 14.28 5.95 -4.86
N ILE A 322 15.16 5.86 -5.86
CA ILE A 322 16.45 6.58 -5.91
C ILE A 322 16.27 8.06 -6.29
N TYR A 323 15.50 8.35 -7.34
CA TYR A 323 15.47 9.66 -7.98
C TYR A 323 14.24 10.49 -7.60
N GLU A 324 13.08 9.85 -7.42
CA GLU A 324 11.85 10.53 -7.01
C GLU A 324 11.68 10.56 -5.49
N ASN A 325 12.23 9.56 -4.80
CA ASN A 325 12.07 9.32 -3.37
C ASN A 325 10.63 8.95 -2.99
N VAL A 326 9.99 8.08 -3.78
CA VAL A 326 8.67 7.53 -3.43
C VAL A 326 8.71 6.79 -2.09
N ASN A 327 7.65 6.96 -1.30
CA ASN A 327 7.41 6.32 0.00
C ASN A 327 6.62 5.02 -0.14
N ALA A 328 5.81 4.88 -1.19
CA ALA A 328 5.04 3.69 -1.48
C ALA A 328 5.01 3.39 -2.99
N TYR A 329 4.86 2.10 -3.31
CA TYR A 329 4.72 1.62 -4.68
C TYR A 329 3.63 0.56 -4.75
N LEU A 330 2.64 0.79 -5.63
CA LEU A 330 1.51 -0.11 -5.83
C LEU A 330 1.45 -0.57 -7.29
N TYR A 331 1.51 -1.89 -7.45
CA TYR A 331 1.24 -2.50 -8.74
C TYR A 331 -0.24 -2.34 -9.11
N TRP A 332 -0.57 -2.20 -10.40
CA TRP A 332 -1.96 -2.02 -10.81
C TRP A 332 -2.83 -3.20 -10.38
N ASN A 333 -2.77 -4.35 -11.07
CA ASN A 333 -3.66 -5.45 -10.77
C ASN A 333 -3.01 -6.46 -9.80
N GLY A 334 -3.52 -6.53 -8.57
CA GLY A 334 -3.15 -7.59 -7.63
C GLY A 334 -3.64 -8.95 -8.11
N VAL A 335 -4.96 -9.06 -8.36
CA VAL A 335 -5.63 -10.24 -8.93
C VAL A 335 -6.39 -9.81 -10.18
N TRP A 336 -6.24 -10.53 -11.29
CA TRP A 336 -6.94 -10.20 -12.54
C TRP A 336 -7.21 -11.40 -13.43
N ILE A 337 -8.12 -11.24 -14.38
CA ILE A 337 -8.42 -12.25 -15.40
C ILE A 337 -7.25 -12.51 -16.34
N MET A 338 -7.33 -13.64 -17.05
CA MET A 338 -6.41 -13.97 -18.15
C MET A 338 -6.55 -12.98 -19.32
N ASP A 339 -5.72 -11.94 -19.34
CA ASP A 339 -5.68 -10.96 -20.43
C ASP A 339 -4.27 -10.91 -21.05
N THR A 340 -3.28 -10.39 -20.32
CA THR A 340 -1.91 -10.18 -20.86
C THR A 340 -0.75 -10.32 -19.88
N GLY A 341 -0.99 -10.74 -18.63
CA GLY A 341 0.04 -10.82 -17.57
C GLY A 341 0.34 -9.50 -16.87
N ASN A 342 -0.55 -8.51 -16.98
CA ASN A 342 -0.53 -7.23 -16.28
C ASN A 342 -1.03 -7.33 -14.83
N CYS A 343 -0.90 -8.49 -14.19
CA CYS A 343 -1.33 -8.76 -12.82
C CYS A 343 -0.28 -9.55 -12.04
N LEU A 344 -0.40 -9.56 -10.71
CA LEU A 344 0.48 -10.35 -9.85
C LEU A 344 -0.03 -11.79 -9.69
N ILE A 345 -1.35 -11.98 -9.70
CA ILE A 345 -2.03 -13.27 -9.69
C ILE A 345 -3.09 -13.26 -10.80
N GLU A 346 -2.95 -14.18 -11.75
CA GLU A 346 -3.93 -14.41 -12.81
C GLU A 346 -4.96 -15.44 -12.35
N ILE A 347 -6.25 -15.16 -12.56
CA ILE A 347 -7.35 -16.09 -12.28
C ILE A 347 -8.07 -16.51 -13.56
N GLY A 348 -8.27 -17.81 -13.73
CA GLY A 348 -8.79 -18.40 -14.97
C GLY A 348 -10.27 -18.12 -15.26
N GLY A 349 -11.05 -17.71 -14.27
CA GLY A 349 -12.50 -17.54 -14.40
C GLY A 349 -13.20 -17.32 -13.05
N PRO A 350 -14.51 -17.04 -13.07
CA PRO A 350 -15.31 -16.84 -11.85
C PRO A 350 -15.68 -18.14 -11.12
N GLU A 351 -15.40 -19.31 -11.71
CA GLU A 351 -15.72 -20.59 -11.09
C GLU A 351 -14.88 -20.82 -9.83
N GLU A 352 -15.47 -21.42 -8.80
CA GLU A 352 -14.77 -21.73 -7.55
C GLU A 352 -13.51 -22.60 -7.77
N THR A 353 -13.49 -23.41 -8.83
CA THR A 353 -12.37 -24.30 -9.18
C THR A 353 -11.44 -23.72 -10.24
N ALA A 354 -11.57 -22.44 -10.61
CA ALA A 354 -10.69 -21.82 -11.59
C ALA A 354 -9.23 -21.85 -11.09
N GLU A 355 -8.29 -22.14 -11.98
CA GLU A 355 -6.88 -22.14 -11.63
C GLU A 355 -6.41 -20.71 -11.32
N ILE A 356 -5.55 -20.57 -10.32
CA ILE A 356 -4.82 -19.33 -10.04
C ILE A 356 -3.35 -19.50 -10.43
N THR A 357 -2.79 -18.53 -11.14
CA THR A 357 -1.40 -18.53 -11.59
C THR A 357 -0.67 -17.33 -11.02
N ARG A 358 0.42 -17.60 -10.30
CA ARG A 358 1.32 -16.55 -9.81
C ARG A 358 2.22 -16.04 -10.94
N MET A 359 2.26 -14.73 -11.13
CA MET A 359 3.00 -14.08 -12.21
C MET A 359 4.40 -13.67 -11.78
N GLY A 360 5.33 -13.52 -12.73
CA GLY A 360 6.71 -13.17 -12.41
C GLY A 360 6.87 -11.79 -11.75
N ASN A 361 5.99 -10.82 -12.08
CA ASN A 361 5.95 -9.52 -11.42
C ASN A 361 5.61 -9.62 -9.92
N HIS A 362 4.93 -10.69 -9.47
CA HIS A 362 4.75 -10.94 -8.04
C HIS A 362 6.11 -11.10 -7.34
N TYR A 363 7.02 -11.88 -7.94
CA TYR A 363 8.37 -12.05 -7.38
C TYR A 363 9.22 -10.79 -7.50
N ILE A 364 9.04 -9.98 -8.55
CA ILE A 364 9.70 -8.66 -8.65
C ILE A 364 9.27 -7.78 -7.48
N MET A 365 7.97 -7.68 -7.22
CA MET A 365 7.45 -6.91 -6.09
C MET A 365 8.01 -7.43 -4.75
N MET A 366 8.11 -8.76 -4.56
CA MET A 366 8.69 -9.36 -3.34
C MET A 366 10.13 -8.90 -3.05
N HIS A 367 10.95 -8.65 -4.08
CA HIS A 367 12.34 -8.20 -3.89
C HIS A 367 12.42 -6.88 -3.13
N PHE A 368 11.37 -6.05 -3.22
CA PHE A 368 11.24 -4.80 -2.51
C PHE A 368 10.36 -4.93 -1.25
N SER A 369 9.26 -5.67 -1.30
CA SER A 369 8.27 -5.68 -0.21
C SER A 369 8.55 -6.66 0.93
N LYS A 370 9.17 -7.81 0.65
CA LYS A 370 9.28 -8.89 1.66
C LYS A 370 10.14 -8.52 2.86
N TYR A 371 11.18 -7.70 2.69
CA TYR A 371 12.09 -7.36 3.78
C TYR A 371 12.18 -5.86 4.08
N VAL A 372 11.67 -4.99 3.21
CA VAL A 372 11.55 -3.55 3.49
C VAL A 372 10.18 -3.31 4.12
N LYS A 373 10.16 -3.00 5.42
CA LYS A 373 8.93 -2.84 6.19
C LYS A 373 8.53 -1.38 6.35
N PRO A 374 7.26 -1.10 6.68
CA PRO A 374 6.86 0.25 7.09
C PRO A 374 7.84 0.81 8.13
N GLY A 375 8.27 2.05 7.94
CA GLY A 375 9.27 2.69 8.79
C GLY A 375 10.73 2.51 8.34
N TYR A 376 11.03 1.57 7.44
CA TYR A 376 12.38 1.45 6.88
C TYR A 376 12.75 2.74 6.15
N GLN A 377 14.03 3.09 6.16
CA GLN A 377 14.51 4.31 5.51
C GLN A 377 15.45 3.94 4.37
N ARG A 378 15.29 4.58 3.21
CA ARG A 378 16.28 4.46 2.13
C ARG A 378 17.59 5.11 2.61
N VAL A 379 18.72 4.45 2.34
CA VAL A 379 20.06 4.95 2.67
C VAL A 379 20.82 5.38 1.42
N GLU A 380 21.90 6.12 1.61
CA GLU A 380 22.79 6.53 0.52
C GLU A 380 23.55 5.33 -0.06
N VAL A 381 23.60 5.29 -1.39
CA VAL A 381 24.36 4.31 -2.16
C VAL A 381 25.18 5.06 -3.21
N VAL A 382 26.50 5.07 -3.01
CA VAL A 382 27.45 5.50 -4.05
C VAL A 382 27.73 4.29 -4.94
N ASN A 383 27.26 4.36 -6.19
CA ASN A 383 27.28 3.25 -7.12
C ASN A 383 28.16 3.57 -8.34
N ASP A 384 29.31 2.92 -8.43
CA ASP A 384 30.28 3.02 -9.53
C ASP A 384 30.11 1.87 -10.56
N SER A 385 29.08 1.03 -10.40
CA SER A 385 28.73 -0.08 -11.29
C SER A 385 27.69 0.30 -12.35
N ASP A 386 27.39 -0.61 -13.27
CA ASP A 386 26.29 -0.50 -14.23
C ASP A 386 25.04 -1.31 -13.82
N THR A 387 24.99 -1.76 -12.56
CA THR A 387 23.82 -2.39 -11.93
C THR A 387 23.06 -1.32 -11.17
N THR A 388 21.74 -1.28 -11.27
CA THR A 388 20.92 -0.35 -10.47
C THR A 388 20.81 -0.90 -9.05
N VAL A 389 21.24 -0.13 -8.04
CA VAL A 389 21.28 -0.58 -6.64
C VAL A 389 20.57 0.42 -5.74
N VAL A 390 19.65 -0.07 -4.92
CA VAL A 390 18.97 0.69 -3.86
C VAL A 390 19.08 -0.08 -2.54
N ALA A 391 19.17 0.63 -1.42
CA ALA A 391 19.28 0.02 -0.10
C ALA A 391 18.39 0.72 0.93
N PHE A 392 17.90 -0.06 1.89
CA PHE A 392 17.00 0.36 2.95
C PHE A 392 17.46 -0.21 4.30
N LYS A 393 17.40 0.59 5.36
CA LYS A 393 17.68 0.11 6.72
C LYS A 393 16.43 0.13 7.60
N ALA A 394 16.36 -0.81 8.53
CA ALA A 394 15.36 -0.79 9.60
C ALA A 394 15.50 0.48 10.46
N PRO A 395 14.42 0.95 11.11
CA PRO A 395 14.47 2.10 12.02
C PRO A 395 15.57 1.99 13.09
N ASP A 396 15.71 0.82 13.69
CA ASP A 396 16.71 0.49 14.70
C ASP A 396 18.08 0.08 14.11
N SER A 397 18.24 0.19 12.79
CA SER A 397 19.43 -0.22 12.03
C SER A 397 19.81 -1.70 12.17
N SER A 398 18.96 -2.54 12.76
CA SER A 398 19.22 -3.99 12.96
C SER A 398 19.25 -4.80 11.66
N ARG A 399 18.78 -4.20 10.55
CA ARG A 399 18.74 -4.86 9.25
C ARG A 399 18.99 -3.85 8.13
N LEU A 400 19.79 -4.27 7.17
CA LEU A 400 20.02 -3.61 5.89
C LEU A 400 19.50 -4.53 4.77
N VAL A 401 18.67 -3.99 3.88
CA VAL A 401 18.17 -4.68 2.68
C VAL A 401 18.73 -3.96 1.46
N ILE A 402 19.41 -4.69 0.58
CA ILE A 402 20.00 -4.17 -0.66
C ILE A 402 19.31 -4.88 -1.81
N VAL A 403 18.78 -4.13 -2.78
CA VAL A 403 18.21 -4.66 -4.02
C VAL A 403 19.09 -4.22 -5.18
N ALA A 404 19.65 -5.19 -5.90
CA ALA A 404 20.50 -4.99 -7.06
C ALA A 404 19.81 -5.53 -8.32
N VAL A 405 19.60 -4.67 -9.32
CA VAL A 405 18.93 -4.97 -10.58
C VAL A 405 19.95 -4.88 -11.72
N ASN A 406 20.34 -6.04 -12.26
CA ASN A 406 21.19 -6.12 -13.44
C ASN A 406 20.31 -6.28 -14.69
N ASN A 407 19.96 -5.15 -15.30
CA ASN A 407 19.22 -5.10 -16.55
C ASN A 407 20.13 -5.16 -17.80
N THR A 408 21.33 -5.75 -17.68
CA THR A 408 22.26 -5.95 -18.80
C THR A 408 22.27 -7.41 -19.28
N ASP A 409 22.88 -7.65 -20.45
CA ASP A 409 23.03 -8.99 -21.02
C ASP A 409 24.22 -9.80 -20.44
N GLY A 410 25.00 -9.19 -19.55
CA GLY A 410 26.18 -9.82 -18.94
C GLY A 410 26.01 -9.98 -17.44
N GLU A 411 26.64 -11.01 -16.87
CA GLU A 411 26.81 -11.13 -15.43
C GLU A 411 27.60 -9.93 -14.87
N ARG A 412 27.27 -9.52 -13.64
CA ARG A 412 28.05 -8.55 -12.88
C ARG A 412 28.49 -9.17 -11.56
N THR A 413 29.59 -8.63 -11.05
CA THR A 413 30.14 -9.00 -9.74
C THR A 413 30.23 -7.71 -8.95
N LEU A 414 29.54 -7.66 -7.81
CA LEU A 414 29.47 -6.49 -6.95
C LEU A 414 30.31 -6.70 -5.69
N ASN A 415 31.13 -5.70 -5.37
CA ASN A 415 31.85 -5.60 -4.12
C ASN A 415 31.21 -4.47 -3.30
N PHE A 416 30.80 -4.78 -2.07
CA PHE A 416 30.06 -3.85 -1.23
C PHE A 416 30.92 -3.38 -0.06
N ASP A 417 31.02 -2.07 0.11
CA ASP A 417 31.50 -1.44 1.34
C ASP A 417 30.29 -1.00 2.18
N LEU A 418 30.09 -1.62 3.34
CA LEU A 418 29.00 -1.33 4.26
C LEU A 418 29.34 -0.22 5.28
N GLY A 419 30.40 0.57 5.03
CA GLY A 419 30.77 1.70 5.89
C GLY A 419 31.31 1.27 7.26
N GLY A 420 31.93 0.09 7.33
CA GLY A 420 32.45 -0.50 8.57
C GLY A 420 31.40 -1.22 9.43
N ALA A 421 30.18 -1.43 8.91
CA ALA A 421 29.21 -2.30 9.55
C ALA A 421 29.69 -3.77 9.55
N GLU A 422 29.39 -4.48 10.63
CA GLU A 422 29.79 -5.88 10.85
C GLU A 422 28.53 -6.78 10.82
N PRO A 423 28.28 -7.49 9.70
CA PRO A 423 27.15 -8.41 9.59
C PRO A 423 27.14 -9.50 10.67
N ILE A 424 25.97 -9.74 11.27
CA ILE A 424 25.71 -10.86 12.18
C ILE A 424 25.34 -12.11 11.38
N ASP A 425 24.40 -11.94 10.45
CA ASP A 425 23.96 -12.96 9.51
C ASP A 425 23.49 -12.29 8.22
N SER A 426 23.31 -13.07 7.16
CA SER A 426 22.74 -12.56 5.92
C SER A 426 21.97 -13.61 5.14
N MET A 427 21.27 -13.21 4.10
CA MET A 427 20.70 -14.11 3.10
C MET A 427 20.56 -13.37 1.77
N ALA A 428 20.61 -14.09 0.67
CA ALA A 428 20.44 -13.54 -0.67
C ALA A 428 19.36 -14.30 -1.44
N PHE A 429 18.54 -13.57 -2.19
CA PHE A 429 17.48 -14.12 -3.04
C PHE A 429 17.62 -13.61 -4.48
N GLN A 430 17.42 -14.48 -5.46
CA GLN A 430 17.59 -14.16 -6.88
C GLN A 430 16.38 -14.51 -7.74
N THR A 431 16.03 -13.59 -8.63
CA THR A 431 15.11 -13.83 -9.75
C THR A 431 15.84 -13.55 -11.06
N ILE A 432 15.82 -14.50 -11.99
CA ILE A 432 16.63 -14.47 -13.22
C ILE A 432 15.74 -14.67 -14.45
N GLY A 433 15.97 -13.86 -15.49
CA GLY A 433 15.24 -13.86 -16.75
C GLY A 433 14.38 -12.62 -16.91
N ASN A 434 13.78 -12.39 -18.09
CA ASN A 434 12.90 -11.24 -18.37
C ASN A 434 11.66 -11.66 -19.20
N GLU A 435 11.22 -12.91 -19.10
CA GLU A 435 10.17 -13.49 -19.98
C GLU A 435 8.76 -13.34 -19.37
N ASN A 436 7.77 -12.74 -20.03
CA ASN A 436 6.38 -12.52 -19.53
C ASN A 436 5.66 -13.70 -18.81
N ARG A 437 6.14 -14.94 -18.85
CA ARG A 437 5.54 -16.08 -18.12
C ARG A 437 6.55 -16.94 -17.37
N PHE A 438 7.81 -16.50 -17.34
CA PHE A 438 8.81 -16.86 -16.34
C PHE A 438 8.67 -18.30 -15.85
N ARG A 439 9.21 -19.25 -16.62
CA ARG A 439 8.84 -20.64 -16.44
C ARG A 439 9.38 -21.31 -15.16
N TYR A 440 10.55 -20.97 -14.58
CA TYR A 440 11.07 -21.75 -13.41
C TYR A 440 12.06 -21.09 -12.41
N GLN A 441 12.59 -19.87 -12.57
CA GLN A 441 13.68 -19.34 -11.69
C GLN A 441 13.32 -18.04 -10.95
N TYR A 442 12.56 -18.16 -9.85
CA TYR A 442 12.22 -17.05 -8.96
C TYR A 442 12.66 -17.31 -7.56
N TRP A 443 12.99 -16.22 -6.85
CA TRP A 443 13.22 -16.24 -5.42
C TRP A 443 14.18 -17.36 -5.00
N LEU A 444 15.20 -17.61 -5.82
CA LEU A 444 16.20 -18.63 -5.61
C LEU A 444 17.05 -18.25 -4.40
N ASP A 445 17.27 -19.20 -3.50
CA ASP A 445 18.27 -19.05 -2.45
C ASP A 445 19.66 -18.92 -3.09
N ALA A 446 20.24 -17.74 -2.98
CA ALA A 446 21.56 -17.39 -3.48
C ALA A 446 22.64 -17.42 -2.39
N GLY A 447 22.31 -17.96 -1.21
CA GLY A 447 23.24 -18.14 -0.11
C GLY A 447 23.39 -16.91 0.76
N LYS A 448 24.62 -16.61 1.17
CA LYS A 448 24.97 -15.50 2.05
C LYS A 448 25.55 -14.34 1.24
N TYR A 449 25.40 -13.14 1.77
CA TYR A 449 26.20 -11.99 1.34
C TYR A 449 27.68 -12.26 1.63
N GLU A 450 28.54 -11.88 0.69
CA GLU A 450 30.00 -11.86 0.85
C GLU A 450 30.50 -10.40 0.73
N SER A 451 31.65 -10.05 1.30
CA SER A 451 32.18 -8.69 1.17
C SER A 451 32.60 -8.36 -0.28
N ASP A 452 33.05 -9.36 -1.01
CA ASP A 452 33.51 -9.30 -2.39
C ASP A 452 32.93 -10.45 -3.21
N GLY A 453 32.88 -10.29 -4.53
CA GLY A 453 32.53 -11.39 -5.42
C GLY A 453 31.03 -11.72 -5.49
N ASN A 454 30.14 -10.82 -5.09
CA ASN A 454 28.70 -11.08 -5.13
C ASN A 454 28.20 -11.11 -6.57
N VAL A 455 27.80 -12.27 -7.05
CA VAL A 455 27.35 -12.46 -8.44
C VAL A 455 25.91 -12.00 -8.61
N VAL A 456 25.69 -11.08 -9.55
CA VAL A 456 24.38 -10.63 -10.02
C VAL A 456 24.25 -11.03 -11.50
N PRO A 457 23.53 -12.14 -11.81
CA PRO A 457 23.39 -12.64 -13.18
C PRO A 457 22.85 -11.61 -14.18
N ALA A 458 23.07 -11.84 -15.47
CA ALA A 458 22.43 -11.05 -16.53
C ALA A 458 20.90 -11.10 -16.39
N GLN A 459 20.21 -9.99 -16.68
CA GLN A 459 18.75 -9.89 -16.61
C GLN A 459 18.19 -10.46 -15.29
N SER A 460 18.62 -9.90 -14.16
CA SER A 460 18.24 -10.42 -12.84
C SER A 460 18.01 -9.35 -11.79
N VAL A 461 17.30 -9.73 -10.73
CA VAL A 461 17.21 -9.00 -9.47
C VAL A 461 17.80 -9.87 -8.37
N THR A 462 18.70 -9.30 -7.57
CA THR A 462 19.26 -9.94 -6.36
C THR A 462 18.96 -9.07 -5.15
N THR A 463 18.33 -9.65 -4.12
CA THR A 463 18.13 -8.97 -2.83
C THR A 463 19.02 -9.60 -1.78
N TYR A 464 19.83 -8.78 -1.11
CA TYR A 464 20.60 -9.14 0.07
C TYR A 464 19.89 -8.61 1.32
N VAL A 465 19.68 -9.47 2.30
CA VAL A 465 19.17 -9.11 3.63
C VAL A 465 20.28 -9.36 4.62
N ILE A 466 20.73 -8.31 5.29
CA ILE A 466 21.91 -8.34 6.15
C ILE A 466 21.46 -7.93 7.55
N ASP A 467 21.58 -8.85 8.50
CA ASP A 467 21.29 -8.59 9.90
C ASP A 467 22.51 -7.95 10.56
N LEU A 468 22.27 -6.87 11.30
CA LEU A 468 23.26 -6.03 11.96
C LEU A 468 22.93 -5.92 13.46
N PRO A 469 23.90 -5.53 14.30
CA PRO A 469 23.59 -5.16 15.67
C PRO A 469 22.60 -3.98 15.68
N ALA A 470 21.48 -4.13 16.37
CA ALA A 470 20.53 -3.04 16.57
C ALA A 470 21.21 -1.85 17.28
N ASP A 471 20.82 -0.64 16.90
CA ASP A 471 21.25 0.58 17.57
C ASP A 471 20.75 0.55 19.03
N PRO A 472 21.65 0.48 20.02
CA PRO A 472 21.26 0.40 21.43
C PRO A 472 20.58 1.67 21.95
N ASP A 473 20.72 2.79 21.24
CA ASP A 473 20.11 4.07 21.58
C ASP A 473 18.78 4.30 20.83
N TYR A 474 18.39 3.40 19.92
CA TYR A 474 17.10 3.49 19.25
C TYR A 474 15.96 3.27 20.25
N VAL A 475 15.04 4.22 20.26
CA VAL A 475 13.77 4.13 21.00
C VAL A 475 12.67 4.12 19.96
N GLU A 476 11.94 3.01 19.89
CA GLU A 476 10.79 2.89 19.00
C GLU A 476 9.77 4.00 19.33
N PRO A 477 9.27 4.73 18.32
CA PRO A 477 8.21 5.69 18.54
C PRO A 477 7.02 4.99 19.21
N VAL A 478 6.50 5.60 20.29
CA VAL A 478 5.29 5.09 20.92
C VAL A 478 4.11 5.36 19.97
N ALA A 479 3.73 4.35 19.19
CA ALA A 479 2.49 4.38 18.43
C ALA A 479 1.33 4.12 19.41
N GLU A 480 0.51 5.15 19.67
CA GLU A 480 -0.77 4.92 20.34
C GLU A 480 -1.67 4.14 19.38
N THR A 481 -1.94 2.87 19.69
CA THR A 481 -2.94 2.07 18.99
C THR A 481 -4.33 2.56 19.41
N LYS A 482 -4.76 3.69 18.84
CA LYS A 482 -6.12 4.16 19.03
C LYS A 482 -7.06 3.27 18.21
N VAL A 483 -8.19 2.90 18.78
CA VAL A 483 -9.23 2.13 18.07
C VAL A 483 -10.21 3.09 17.43
N ASN A 484 -10.36 3.03 16.10
CA ASN A 484 -11.31 3.86 15.37
C ASN A 484 -12.76 3.51 15.84
N PRO A 485 -13.49 4.45 16.48
CA PRO A 485 -14.81 4.16 17.04
C PRO A 485 -15.89 4.00 15.97
N PHE A 486 -15.64 4.43 14.73
CA PHE A 486 -16.57 4.29 13.62
C PHE A 486 -16.48 2.91 12.96
N VAL A 487 -15.31 2.28 13.00
CA VAL A 487 -15.10 0.96 12.40
C VAL A 487 -15.83 -0.10 13.20
N LYS A 488 -16.77 -0.79 12.55
CA LYS A 488 -17.56 -1.85 13.17
C LYS A 488 -16.67 -3.03 13.52
N THR A 489 -16.44 -3.23 14.81
CA THR A 489 -15.84 -4.46 15.32
C THR A 489 -16.87 -5.59 15.26
N PRO A 490 -16.46 -6.83 14.95
CA PRO A 490 -17.32 -7.99 15.18
C PRO A 490 -17.81 -7.97 16.62
N GLY A 491 -19.14 -8.01 16.83
CA GLY A 491 -19.68 -8.17 18.17
C GLY A 491 -19.11 -9.44 18.81
N PRO A 492 -19.03 -9.54 20.14
CA PRO A 492 -18.64 -10.80 20.77
C PRO A 492 -19.55 -11.88 20.19
N GLU A 493 -18.98 -12.90 19.54
CA GLU A 493 -19.73 -14.11 19.23
C GLU A 493 -20.38 -14.54 20.53
N LEU A 494 -21.71 -14.46 20.58
CA LEU A 494 -22.46 -15.05 21.67
C LEU A 494 -22.19 -16.55 21.57
N ASP A 495 -21.23 -17.04 22.36
CA ASP A 495 -20.94 -18.45 22.48
C ASP A 495 -22.28 -19.16 22.73
N THR A 496 -22.75 -19.88 21.71
CA THR A 496 -24.02 -20.57 21.73
C THR A 496 -24.04 -21.57 22.91
N THR A 497 -22.86 -22.03 23.34
CA THR A 497 -22.66 -22.85 24.55
C THR A 497 -23.00 -22.07 25.82
N MET A 498 -22.58 -20.81 25.96
CA MET A 498 -22.94 -19.95 27.09
C MET A 498 -24.44 -19.64 27.12
N ILE A 499 -25.09 -19.42 25.97
CA ILE A 499 -26.56 -19.26 25.91
C ILE A 499 -27.27 -20.54 26.35
N ILE A 500 -26.82 -21.71 25.87
CA ILE A 500 -27.40 -23.01 26.25
C ILE A 500 -27.18 -23.28 27.74
N VAL A 501 -25.98 -23.01 28.28
CA VAL A 501 -25.67 -23.18 29.71
C VAL A 501 -26.52 -22.22 30.55
N ALA A 502 -26.66 -20.96 30.15
CA ALA A 502 -27.52 -19.99 30.85
C ALA A 502 -29.00 -20.43 30.81
N ALA A 503 -29.50 -20.90 29.66
CA ALA A 503 -30.86 -21.42 29.52
C ALA A 503 -31.10 -22.69 30.37
N VAL A 504 -30.13 -23.60 30.45
CA VAL A 504 -30.18 -24.79 31.29
C VAL A 504 -30.15 -24.43 32.78
N CYS A 505 -29.32 -23.46 33.18
CA CYS A 505 -29.28 -22.96 34.56
C CYS A 505 -30.60 -22.30 34.98
N VAL A 506 -31.22 -21.50 34.10
CA VAL A 506 -32.52 -20.88 34.35
C VAL A 506 -33.61 -21.95 34.45
N ALA A 507 -33.62 -22.94 33.56
CA ALA A 507 -34.57 -24.05 33.62
C ALA A 507 -34.41 -24.88 34.91
N ALA A 508 -33.18 -25.17 35.33
CA ALA A 508 -32.91 -25.87 36.58
C ALA A 508 -33.37 -25.07 37.81
N ALA A 509 -33.16 -23.76 37.82
CA ALA A 509 -33.63 -22.87 38.90
C ALA A 509 -35.17 -22.86 38.97
N VAL A 510 -35.86 -22.78 37.83
CA VAL A 510 -37.33 -22.84 37.77
C VAL A 510 -37.85 -24.20 38.28
N ILE A 511 -37.20 -25.31 37.89
CA ILE A 511 -37.56 -26.66 38.38
C ILE A 511 -37.37 -26.75 39.90
N LEU A 512 -36.26 -26.23 40.45
CA LEU A 512 -36.01 -26.23 41.89
C LEU A 512 -37.05 -25.40 42.67
N VAL A 513 -37.47 -24.26 42.13
CA VAL A 513 -38.55 -23.44 42.72
C VAL A 513 -39.87 -24.20 42.69
N ILE A 514 -40.22 -24.84 41.58
CA ILE A 514 -41.45 -25.63 41.45
C ILE A 514 -41.44 -26.81 42.44
N VAL A 515 -40.33 -27.56 42.51
CA VAL A 515 -40.16 -28.68 43.45
C VAL A 515 -40.25 -28.19 44.89
N GLY A 516 -39.63 -27.06 45.23
CA GLY A 516 -39.73 -26.42 46.54
C GLY A 516 -41.16 -26.06 46.93
N VAL A 517 -41.94 -25.51 46.00
CA VAL A 517 -43.36 -25.16 46.21
C VAL A 517 -44.23 -26.41 46.35
N VAL A 518 -43.98 -27.46 45.56
CA VAL A 518 -44.73 -28.73 45.63
C VAL A 518 -44.44 -29.47 46.94
N LEU A 519 -43.18 -29.54 47.37
CA LEU A 519 -42.79 -30.14 48.64
C LEU A 519 -43.29 -29.33 49.84
N GLY A 520 -43.28 -27.99 49.76
CA GLY A 520 -43.85 -27.10 50.76
C GLY A 520 -45.36 -27.29 50.95
N LYS A 521 -46.11 -27.52 49.86
CA LYS A 521 -47.55 -27.83 49.92
C LYS A 521 -47.83 -29.20 50.54
N ARG A 522 -47.04 -30.24 50.25
CA ARG A 522 -47.17 -31.57 50.88
C ARG A 522 -46.87 -31.55 52.38
N ARG A 523 -45.90 -30.74 52.82
CA ARG A 523 -45.57 -30.59 54.25
C ARG A 523 -46.66 -29.88 55.06
N LYS A 524 -47.44 -28.99 54.42
CA LYS A 524 -48.61 -28.34 55.04
C LYS A 524 -49.85 -29.25 55.10
N SER A 525 -50.06 -30.17 54.15
CA SER A 525 -51.20 -31.10 54.25
C SER A 525 -50.99 -32.24 55.26
N GLY A 526 -49.73 -32.63 55.52
CA GLY A 526 -49.40 -33.68 56.50
C GLY A 526 -49.50 -33.26 57.98
N LYS A 527 -49.54 -31.97 58.29
CA LYS A 527 -49.61 -31.46 59.69
C LYS A 527 -51.03 -31.16 60.20
N SER A 528 -52.07 -31.45 59.42
CA SER A 528 -53.49 -31.22 59.82
C SER A 528 -54.24 -32.47 60.28
N LYS A 529 -53.55 -33.58 60.56
CA LYS A 529 -54.14 -34.81 61.12
C LYS A 529 -53.41 -35.26 62.38
N GLN A 530 -53.38 -34.42 63.39
CA GLN A 530 -53.17 -34.82 64.79
C GLN A 530 -53.59 -33.64 65.69
N GLU A 531 -54.89 -33.53 65.93
CA GLU A 531 -55.54 -32.92 67.11
C GLU A 531 -57.05 -32.76 66.79
N SER A 532 -57.79 -33.85 67.00
CA SER A 532 -59.17 -33.88 67.52
C SER A 532 -59.48 -35.31 67.94
#